data_AF-A0A352MWP5-F1
#
_entry.id   AF-A0A352MWP5-F1
#
_cell.length_a   1.000
_cell.length_b   1.000
_cell.length_c   1.000
_cell.angle_alpha   90.00
_cell.angle_beta   90.00
_cell.angle_gamma   90.00
#
_symmetry.space_group_name_H-M   'P 1'
#
loop_
_entity.id
_entity.type
_entity.pdbx_description
1 polymer ?
#
loop_
_entity_poly.entity_id
_entity_poly.type
_entity_poly.pdbx_seq_one_letter_code
_entity_poly.pdbx_strand_id
1 'polypeptide(L)'
;MLFGKSTAEEGYKEADIIVDGKTEQALGGGNCQVSTTVYNAVLASAGLTVTEHHDHGKKVPYIEEGKDATIAYNSLDLKFRNDLPNSIKMYVSTDGITVTVKIVKIS
;
A
#
# COMPACT_ATOMS: atom_id res chain seq x y z
N MET A 1 2.74 3.54 10.52
CA MET A 1 1.93 3.97 9.37
C MET A 1 2.79 4.03 8.14
N LEU A 2 2.46 3.21 7.16
CA LEU A 2 3.08 3.23 5.83
C LEU A 2 2.79 4.55 5.10
N PHE A 3 1.62 5.15 5.35
CA PHE A 3 1.19 6.42 4.77
C PHE A 3 0.86 7.47 5.83
N GLY A 4 1.20 8.73 5.54
CA GLY A 4 0.72 9.90 6.28
C GLY A 4 -0.68 10.32 5.86
N LYS A 5 -1.16 11.45 6.40
CA LYS A 5 -2.46 12.03 6.01
C LYS A 5 -2.39 12.51 4.57
N SER A 6 -3.34 12.10 3.72
CA SER A 6 -3.49 12.66 2.38
C SER A 6 -4.06 14.08 2.45
N THR A 7 -3.25 15.09 2.14
CA THR A 7 -3.64 16.50 2.10
C THR A 7 -3.30 17.12 0.75
N ALA A 8 -4.05 18.13 0.33
CA ALA A 8 -3.76 18.85 -0.91
C ALA A 8 -2.39 19.55 -0.88
N GLU A 9 -1.94 19.99 0.30
CA GLU A 9 -0.63 20.60 0.54
C GLU A 9 0.53 19.64 0.24
N GLU A 10 0.35 18.35 0.55
CA GLU A 10 1.30 17.27 0.21
C GLU A 10 1.16 16.79 -1.26
N GLY A 11 0.38 17.51 -2.07
CA GLY A 11 0.21 17.26 -3.50
C GLY A 11 -0.82 16.19 -3.86
N TYR A 12 -1.60 15.70 -2.89
CA TYR A 12 -2.69 14.77 -3.18
C TYR A 12 -3.78 15.47 -4.00
N LYS A 13 -4.35 14.70 -4.93
CA LYS A 13 -5.49 15.13 -5.74
C LYS A 13 -6.72 14.33 -5.35
N GLU A 14 -7.88 14.92 -5.57
CA GLU A 14 -9.14 14.21 -5.44
C GLU A 14 -9.22 13.12 -6.50
N ALA A 15 -9.73 11.98 -6.08
CA ALA A 15 -9.99 10.85 -6.93
C ALA A 15 -11.28 10.16 -6.47
N ASP A 16 -11.89 9.42 -7.40
CA ASP A 16 -13.06 8.60 -7.09
C ASP A 16 -12.68 7.50 -6.08
N ILE A 17 -13.37 7.50 -4.95
CA ILE A 17 -13.36 6.44 -3.96
C ILE A 17 -14.76 5.84 -3.81
N ILE A 18 -14.86 4.59 -3.35
CA ILE A 18 -16.15 3.93 -3.14
C ILE A 18 -16.42 3.75 -1.65
N VAL A 19 -17.33 4.57 -1.11
CA VAL A 19 -17.81 4.54 0.28
C VAL A 19 -19.26 4.06 0.29
N ASP A 20 -19.57 3.00 1.03
CA ASP A 20 -20.93 2.43 1.14
C ASP A 20 -21.65 2.20 -0.20
N GLY A 21 -20.89 1.80 -1.24
CA GLY A 21 -21.41 1.53 -2.58
C GLY A 21 -21.66 2.78 -3.44
N LYS A 22 -21.33 3.97 -2.95
CA LYS A 22 -21.39 5.23 -3.68
C LYS A 22 -19.98 5.70 -4.06
N THR A 23 -19.87 6.32 -5.23
CA THR A 23 -18.64 7.00 -5.64
C THR A 23 -18.62 8.40 -5.03
N GLU A 24 -17.56 8.71 -4.30
CA GLU A 24 -17.29 10.02 -3.72
C GLU A 24 -15.90 10.50 -4.11
N GLN A 25 -15.69 11.82 -4.14
CA GLN A 25 -14.36 12.40 -4.37
C GLN A 25 -13.63 12.56 -3.04
N ALA A 26 -12.43 11.99 -2.95
CA ALA A 26 -11.60 12.15 -1.76
C ALA A 26 -10.11 12.21 -2.12
N LEU A 27 -9.33 12.84 -1.24
CA LEU A 27 -7.88 12.82 -1.30
C LEU A 27 -7.34 11.44 -0.88
N GLY A 28 -6.32 10.95 -1.60
CA GLY A 28 -5.69 9.67 -1.28
C GLY A 28 -6.22 8.48 -2.06
N GLY A 29 -6.96 8.70 -3.15
CA GLY A 29 -7.24 7.64 -4.12
C GLY A 29 -5.93 7.03 -4.65
N GLY A 30 -5.91 5.70 -4.79
CA GLY A 30 -4.73 4.93 -5.18
C GLY A 30 -3.82 4.48 -4.03
N ASN A 31 -3.97 5.02 -2.81
CA ASN A 31 -3.16 4.61 -1.65
C ASN A 31 -3.23 3.10 -1.37
N CYS A 32 -4.44 2.51 -1.44
CA CYS A 32 -4.61 1.06 -1.27
C CYS A 32 -3.92 0.24 -2.37
N GLN A 33 -3.84 0.76 -3.60
CA GLN A 33 -3.13 0.09 -4.69
C GLN A 33 -1.62 0.06 -4.39
N VAL A 34 -1.05 1.19 -3.94
CA VAL A 34 0.36 1.26 -3.56
C VAL A 34 0.66 0.37 -2.34
N SER A 35 -0.19 0.41 -1.31
CA SER A 35 -0.08 -0.47 -0.14
C SER A 35 -0.11 -1.96 -0.53
N THR A 36 -1.04 -2.33 -1.41
CA THR A 36 -1.15 -3.69 -1.97
C THR A 36 0.12 -4.08 -2.72
N THR A 37 0.70 -3.19 -3.53
CA THR A 37 1.97 -3.47 -4.22
C THR A 37 3.12 -3.68 -3.24
N VAL A 38 3.20 -2.86 -2.18
CA VAL A 38 4.21 -3.01 -1.12
C VAL A 38 4.04 -4.34 -0.39
N TYR A 39 2.82 -4.69 0.00
CA TYR A 39 2.51 -5.95 0.67
C TYR A 39 2.99 -7.17 -0.12
N ASN A 40 2.66 -7.22 -1.42
CA ASN A 40 3.09 -8.32 -2.27
C ASN A 40 4.62 -8.36 -2.47
N ALA A 41 5.28 -7.20 -2.55
CA ALA A 41 6.74 -7.14 -2.60
C ALA A 41 7.39 -7.66 -1.30
N VAL A 42 6.78 -7.39 -0.14
CA VAL A 42 7.21 -7.91 1.15
C VAL A 42 7.03 -9.43 1.21
N LEU A 43 5.86 -9.95 0.81
CA LEU A 43 5.60 -11.40 0.77
C LEU A 43 6.56 -12.16 -0.15
N ALA A 44 6.95 -11.55 -1.27
CA ALA A 44 7.91 -12.12 -2.21
C ALA A 44 9.37 -12.05 -1.71
N SER A 45 9.64 -11.33 -0.62
CA SER A 45 10.99 -11.08 -0.12
C SER A 45 11.34 -12.00 1.05
N ALA A 46 12.44 -12.75 0.94
CA ALA A 46 12.93 -13.58 2.02
C ALA A 46 13.50 -12.75 3.19
N GLY A 47 13.05 -13.06 4.41
CA GLY A 47 13.48 -12.39 5.64
C GLY A 47 12.70 -11.13 6.00
N LEU A 48 11.57 -10.88 5.34
CA LEU A 48 10.60 -9.88 5.76
C LEU A 48 9.33 -10.57 6.25
N THR A 49 8.78 -10.09 7.37
CA THR A 49 7.58 -10.65 7.97
C THR A 49 6.51 -9.58 8.09
N VAL A 50 5.35 -9.80 7.48
CA VAL A 50 4.18 -8.92 7.66
C VAL A 50 3.65 -9.10 9.08
N THR A 51 3.51 -7.98 9.79
CA THR A 51 3.04 -7.95 11.19
C THR A 51 1.65 -7.33 11.33
N GLU A 52 1.19 -6.61 10.32
CA GLU A 52 -0.18 -6.11 10.22
C GLU A 52 -0.54 -5.97 8.74
N HIS A 53 -1.70 -6.51 8.35
CA HIS A 53 -2.35 -6.24 7.07
C HIS A 53 -3.87 -6.40 7.29
N HIS A 54 -4.64 -5.79 6.39
CA HIS A 54 -6.10 -5.85 6.41
C HIS A 54 -6.60 -5.97 4.98
N ASP A 55 -7.47 -6.93 4.72
CA ASP A 55 -8.11 -7.06 3.41
C ASP A 55 -9.21 -5.99 3.25
N HIS A 56 -9.54 -5.66 2.02
CA HIS A 56 -10.76 -4.96 1.69
C HIS A 56 -11.93 -5.88 2.05
N GLY A 57 -12.93 -5.36 2.75
CA GLY A 57 -14.17 -6.11 3.01
C GLY A 57 -15.00 -6.43 1.75
N LYS A 58 -14.50 -6.11 0.55
CA LYS A 58 -15.11 -6.35 -0.75
C LYS A 58 -14.04 -6.64 -1.79
N LYS A 59 -14.38 -7.41 -2.82
CA LYS A 59 -13.49 -7.68 -3.96
C LYS A 59 -13.08 -6.38 -4.64
N VAL A 60 -11.78 -6.21 -4.86
CA VAL A 60 -11.19 -5.12 -5.65
C VAL A 60 -10.75 -5.64 -7.02
N PRO A 61 -10.86 -4.85 -8.10
CA PRO A 61 -10.63 -5.35 -9.47
C PRO A 61 -9.16 -5.48 -9.85
N TYR A 62 -8.24 -4.92 -9.06
CA TYR A 62 -6.83 -4.76 -9.44
C TYR A 62 -5.87 -5.81 -8.86
N ILE A 63 -6.35 -6.73 -8.02
CA ILE A 63 -5.53 -7.79 -7.42
C ILE A 63 -6.38 -9.03 -7.11
N GLU A 64 -5.73 -10.19 -6.99
CA GLU A 64 -6.35 -11.44 -6.54
C GLU A 64 -6.75 -11.36 -5.05
N GLU A 65 -7.74 -12.16 -4.67
CA GLU A 65 -8.19 -12.29 -3.28
C GLU A 65 -7.08 -12.82 -2.37
N GLY A 66 -6.96 -12.24 -1.16
CA GLY A 66 -5.92 -12.59 -0.19
C GLY A 66 -4.53 -12.00 -0.49
N LYS A 67 -4.43 -11.18 -1.53
CA LYS A 67 -3.20 -10.44 -1.89
C LYS A 67 -3.36 -8.93 -1.75
N ASP A 68 -4.46 -8.47 -1.19
CA ASP A 68 -4.71 -7.04 -1.01
C ASP A 68 -4.27 -6.55 0.37
N ALA A 69 -4.02 -5.24 0.48
CA ALA A 69 -3.70 -4.60 1.74
C ALA A 69 -4.31 -3.20 1.80
N THR A 70 -5.46 -3.09 2.46
CA THR A 70 -6.17 -1.85 2.73
C THR A 70 -5.45 -1.03 3.78
N ILE A 71 -5.52 0.30 3.62
CA ILE A 71 -5.03 1.26 4.60
C ILE A 71 -6.05 2.38 4.77
N ALA A 72 -6.10 2.94 5.98
CA ALA A 72 -6.93 4.08 6.31
C ALA A 72 -6.18 4.89 7.36
N TYR A 73 -5.87 6.14 7.06
CA TYR A 73 -5.08 7.00 7.94
C TYR A 73 -5.69 7.04 9.36
N ASN A 74 -4.85 6.84 10.38
CA ASN A 74 -5.23 6.70 11.80
C ASN A 74 -6.13 5.50 12.16
N SER A 75 -6.37 4.54 11.27
CA SER A 75 -7.23 3.37 11.53
C SER A 75 -6.61 2.03 11.10
N LEU A 76 -6.27 1.88 9.82
CA LEU A 76 -5.73 0.65 9.24
C LEU A 76 -4.35 0.90 8.64
N ASP A 77 -3.41 -0.01 8.89
CA ASP A 77 -2.03 0.13 8.43
C ASP A 77 -1.50 -1.16 7.80
N LEU A 78 -0.45 -1.04 7.00
CA LEU A 78 0.39 -2.15 6.58
C LEU A 78 1.71 -2.06 7.33
N LYS A 79 2.02 -3.08 8.14
CA LYS A 79 3.28 -3.15 8.90
C LYS A 79 4.01 -4.44 8.57
N PHE A 80 5.33 -4.32 8.50
CA PHE A 80 6.21 -5.46 8.35
C PHE A 80 7.52 -5.21 9.10
N ARG A 81 8.19 -6.31 9.47
CA ARG A 81 9.46 -6.32 10.17
C ARG A 81 10.53 -6.88 9.24
N ASN A 82 11.69 -6.22 9.24
CA ASN A 82 12.90 -6.76 8.63
C ASN A 82 13.59 -7.70 9.63
N ASP A 83 13.58 -9.00 9.35
CA ASP A 83 14.23 -10.04 10.16
C ASP A 83 15.68 -10.31 9.72
N LEU A 84 16.17 -9.58 8.73
CA LEU A 84 17.54 -9.68 8.24
C LEU A 84 18.50 -8.87 9.14
N PRO A 85 19.77 -9.28 9.24
CA PRO A 85 20.80 -8.45 9.87
C PRO A 85 21.16 -7.21 9.03
N ASN A 86 20.82 -7.25 7.74
CA ASN A 86 21.08 -6.19 6.77
C ASN A 86 19.97 -5.15 6.80
N SER A 87 20.30 -3.90 6.48
CA SER A 87 19.28 -2.90 6.17
C SER A 87 18.60 -3.22 4.83
N ILE A 88 17.41 -2.67 4.60
CA ILE A 88 16.72 -2.77 3.31
C ILE A 88 16.47 -1.38 2.74
N LYS A 89 16.38 -1.31 1.41
CA LYS A 89 15.95 -0.13 0.69
C LYS A 89 14.79 -0.49 -0.24
N MET A 90 13.75 0.34 -0.21
CA MET A 90 12.59 0.23 -1.08
C MET A 90 12.68 1.30 -2.18
N TYR A 91 12.49 0.88 -3.42
CA TYR A 91 12.28 1.77 -4.55
C TYR A 91 10.82 1.64 -4.98
N VAL A 92 10.13 2.77 -5.07
CA VAL A 92 8.73 2.86 -5.49
C VAL A 92 8.66 3.79 -6.69
N SER A 93 8.05 3.34 -7.77
CA SER A 93 7.88 4.13 -9.00
C SER A 93 6.55 3.83 -9.67
N THR A 94 6.08 4.74 -10.51
CA THR A 94 4.89 4.54 -11.34
C THR A 94 5.06 5.16 -12.72
N ASP A 95 4.44 4.56 -13.72
CA ASP A 95 4.29 5.12 -15.08
C ASP A 95 2.90 5.75 -15.31
N GLY A 96 2.10 5.88 -14.25
CA GLY A 96 0.71 6.37 -14.29
C GLY A 96 -0.34 5.27 -14.46
N ILE A 97 0.06 4.04 -14.79
CA ILE A 97 -0.82 2.88 -14.92
C ILE A 97 -0.42 1.79 -13.90
N THR A 98 0.88 1.53 -13.82
CA THR A 98 1.47 0.48 -13.00
C THR A 98 2.25 1.11 -11.86
N VAL A 99 2.05 0.57 -10.65
CA VAL A 99 2.92 0.85 -9.49
C VAL A 99 3.92 -0.29 -9.39
N THR A 100 5.20 0.04 -9.31
CA THR A 100 6.30 -0.93 -9.14
C THR A 100 6.98 -0.69 -7.81
N VAL A 101 7.13 -1.76 -7.03
CA VAL A 101 7.90 -1.75 -5.77
C VAL A 101 9.04 -2.76 -5.90
N LYS A 102 10.26 -2.31 -5.62
CA LYS A 102 11.44 -3.17 -5.54
C LYS A 102 12.08 -3.02 -4.17
N ILE A 103 12.27 -4.14 -3.48
CA ILE A 103 12.97 -4.19 -2.19
C ILE A 103 14.35 -4.82 -2.43
N VAL A 104 15.40 -4.16 -1.94
CA VAL A 104 16.77 -4.67 -2.01
C VAL A 104 17.41 -4.64 -0.62
N LYS A 105 18.30 -5.60 -0.35
CA LYS A 105 19.17 -5.57 0.82
C LYS A 105 20.29 -4.56 0.58
N ILE A 106 20.64 -3.81 1.61
CA ILE A 106 21.78 -2.88 1.61
C ILE A 106 22.61 -3.16 2.88
N SER A 107 23.93 -3.22 2.70
CA SER A 107 24.96 -3.65 3.67
C SER A 107 24.74 -5.03 4.26
#